data_AF-A0A522KP28-F1
#
_entry.id   AF-A0A522KP28-F1
#
_cell.length_a   1.000
_cell.length_b   1.000
_cell.length_c   1.000
_cell.angle_alpha   90.00
_cell.angle_beta   90.00
_cell.angle_gamma   90.00
#
_symmetry.space_group_name_H-M   'P 1'
#
loop_
_entity.id
_entity.type
_entity.pdbx_description
1 polymer ?
#
loop_
_entity_poly.entity_id
_entity_poly.type
_entity_poly.pdbx_seq_one_letter_code
_entity_poly.pdbx_strand_id
1 'polypeptide(L)'
;MTSSIPDDTVRANLSKLDADICLPAAQVARLLGTSEADLKKDRDADIGMPYVQQTHRGAVVYRVQDVRAHLENETKLTGSALDQYLAPLTRATDR
;
A
#
# COMPACT_ATOMS: atom_id res chain seq x y z
N MET A 1 -9.93 23.62 9.30
CA MET A 1 -10.51 22.30 9.62
C MET A 1 -10.00 21.31 8.59
N THR A 2 -8.85 20.68 8.84
CA THR A 2 -8.21 19.71 7.92
C THR A 2 -8.63 18.29 8.32
N SER A 3 -9.80 17.86 7.88
CA SER A 3 -10.23 16.46 7.99
C SER A 3 -9.58 15.64 6.89
N SER A 4 -8.29 15.34 7.04
CA SER A 4 -7.57 14.37 6.20
C SER A 4 -7.71 12.96 6.79
N ILE A 5 -8.94 12.47 6.94
CA ILE A 5 -9.21 11.05 7.19
C ILE A 5 -9.96 10.43 5.99
N PRO A 6 -9.39 10.39 4.78
CA PRO A 6 -9.88 9.47 3.76
C PRO A 6 -9.31 8.04 3.95
N ASP A 7 -8.20 7.87 4.67
CA ASP A 7 -7.40 6.65 4.59
C ASP A 7 -8.02 5.43 5.31
N ASP A 8 -8.51 5.63 6.54
CA ASP A 8 -8.97 4.52 7.39
C ASP A 8 -10.27 3.88 6.86
N THR A 9 -11.17 4.72 6.33
CA THR A 9 -12.44 4.24 5.74
C THR A 9 -12.20 3.42 4.48
N VAL A 10 -11.23 3.83 3.66
CA VAL A 10 -10.95 3.12 2.41
C VAL A 10 -10.20 1.81 2.71
N ARG A 11 -9.26 1.79 3.66
CA ARG A 11 -8.64 0.56 4.17
C ARG A 11 -9.68 -0.42 4.73
N ALA A 12 -10.59 0.06 5.57
CA ALA A 12 -11.64 -0.76 6.17
C ALA A 12 -12.63 -1.34 5.13
N ASN A 13 -12.92 -0.60 4.07
CA ASN A 13 -13.70 -1.11 2.93
C ASN A 13 -12.89 -2.08 2.08
N LEU A 14 -11.57 -1.88 1.95
CA LEU A 14 -10.70 -2.84 1.30
C LEU A 14 -10.78 -4.20 1.99
N SER A 15 -10.78 -4.25 3.32
CA SER A 15 -10.87 -5.47 4.13
C SER A 15 -12.17 -6.27 3.92
N LYS A 16 -13.22 -5.61 3.41
CA LYS A 16 -14.54 -6.22 3.14
C LYS A 16 -14.70 -6.70 1.70
N LEU A 17 -13.85 -6.22 0.79
CA LEU A 17 -13.84 -6.66 -0.60
C LEU A 17 -13.26 -8.07 -0.71
N ASP A 18 -13.75 -8.85 -1.68
CA ASP A 18 -13.23 -10.17 -1.98
C ASP A 18 -11.78 -10.09 -2.50
N ALA A 19 -10.97 -11.09 -2.18
CA ALA A 19 -9.54 -11.13 -2.48
C ALA A 19 -9.23 -11.12 -3.99
N ASP A 20 -10.11 -11.72 -4.79
CA ASP A 20 -9.98 -11.83 -6.24
C ASP A 20 -10.53 -10.61 -7.00
N ILE A 21 -11.15 -9.65 -6.30
CA ILE A 21 -11.56 -8.40 -6.93
C ILE A 21 -10.34 -7.67 -7.46
N CYS A 22 -10.43 -7.24 -8.71
CA CYS A 22 -9.40 -6.47 -9.38
C CYS A 22 -9.73 -4.98 -9.33
N LEU A 23 -8.77 -4.16 -8.87
CA LEU A 23 -8.87 -2.72 -8.80
C LEU A 23 -8.03 -2.06 -9.90
N PRO A 24 -8.52 -0.99 -10.54
CA PRO A 24 -7.75 -0.22 -11.50
C PRO A 24 -6.59 0.53 -10.83
N ALA A 25 -5.52 0.78 -11.60
CA ALA A 25 -4.33 1.51 -11.15
C ALA A 25 -4.67 2.85 -10.46
N ALA A 26 -5.63 3.63 -10.97
CA ALA A 26 -6.09 4.88 -10.36
C ALA A 26 -6.61 4.71 -8.92
N GLN A 27 -7.34 3.63 -8.65
CA GLN A 27 -7.83 3.37 -7.29
C GLN A 27 -6.67 2.91 -6.40
N VAL A 28 -5.81 2.03 -6.88
CA VAL A 28 -4.64 1.57 -6.13
C VAL A 28 -3.68 2.71 -5.79
N ALA A 29 -3.45 3.63 -6.73
CA ALA A 29 -2.63 4.81 -6.51
C ALA A 29 -3.15 5.62 -5.32
N ARG A 30 -4.47 5.86 -5.28
CA ARG A 30 -5.12 6.53 -4.14
C ARG A 30 -5.02 5.77 -2.83
N LEU A 31 -5.04 4.43 -2.87
CA LEU A 31 -4.93 3.59 -1.67
C LEU A 31 -3.54 3.61 -1.04
N LEU A 32 -2.51 3.64 -1.87
CA LEU A 32 -1.13 3.70 -1.42
C LEU A 32 -0.66 5.14 -1.18
N GLY A 33 -1.49 6.14 -1.44
CA GLY A 33 -1.07 7.55 -1.44
C GLY A 33 0.01 7.88 -2.49
N THR A 34 0.08 7.11 -3.58
CA THR A 34 1.03 7.29 -4.69
C THR A 34 0.33 7.77 -5.97
N SER A 35 1.10 7.97 -7.04
CA SER A 35 0.57 8.32 -8.37
C SER A 35 0.48 7.11 -9.29
N GLU A 36 -0.47 7.12 -10.23
CA GLU A 36 -0.54 6.10 -11.30
C GLU A 36 0.74 6.03 -12.13
N ALA A 37 1.44 7.15 -12.27
CA ALA A 37 2.73 7.23 -12.94
C ALA A 37 3.82 6.45 -12.19
N ASP A 38 3.82 6.47 -10.86
CA ASP A 38 4.80 5.75 -10.06
C ASP A 38 4.49 4.25 -10.06
N LEU A 39 3.22 3.86 -9.93
CA LEU A 39 2.80 2.46 -10.16
C LEU A 39 3.19 1.93 -11.55
N LYS A 40 3.11 2.80 -12.56
CA LYS A 40 3.57 2.48 -13.91
C LYS A 40 5.09 2.30 -13.96
N LYS A 41 5.88 3.17 -13.34
CA LYS A 41 7.34 3.03 -13.29
C LYS A 41 7.75 1.74 -12.60
N ASP A 42 7.14 1.43 -11.46
CA ASP A 42 7.39 0.20 -10.70
C ASP A 42 7.14 -1.03 -11.59
N ARG A 43 5.97 -1.06 -12.25
CA ARG A 43 5.63 -2.10 -13.22
C ARG A 43 6.64 -2.19 -14.37
N ASP A 44 7.01 -1.06 -14.97
CA ASP A 44 7.91 -1.02 -16.12
C ASP A 44 9.35 -1.45 -15.72
N ALA A 45 9.70 -1.31 -14.44
CA ALA A 45 10.94 -1.81 -13.85
C ALA A 45 10.83 -3.25 -13.28
N ASP A 46 9.67 -3.90 -13.41
CA ASP A 46 9.35 -5.22 -12.84
C ASP A 46 9.64 -5.31 -11.33
N ILE A 47 9.38 -4.20 -10.64
CA ILE A 47 9.47 -4.06 -9.18
C ILE A 47 8.09 -3.68 -8.63
N GLY A 48 7.81 -4.06 -7.38
CA GLY A 48 6.57 -3.68 -6.71
C GLY A 48 5.49 -4.77 -6.77
N MET A 49 4.22 -4.36 -6.85
CA MET A 49 3.09 -5.27 -6.69
C MET A 49 2.76 -6.09 -7.94
N PRO A 50 2.31 -7.35 -7.75
CA PRO A 50 1.73 -8.14 -8.83
C PRO A 50 0.58 -7.40 -9.51
N TYR A 51 0.54 -7.47 -10.84
CA TYR A 51 -0.50 -6.87 -11.65
C TYR A 51 -1.06 -7.87 -12.66
N VAL A 52 -2.30 -7.67 -13.04
CA VAL A 52 -2.98 -8.43 -14.09
C VAL A 52 -3.24 -7.48 -15.25
N GLN A 53 -2.71 -7.81 -16.43
CA GLN A 53 -3.04 -7.10 -17.64
C GLN A 53 -4.27 -7.74 -18.28
N GLN A 54 -5.38 -6.99 -18.37
CA GLN A 54 -6.55 -7.45 -19.10
C GLN A 54 -6.27 -7.41 -20.60
N THR A 55 -6.22 -8.59 -21.22
CA THR A 55 -5.96 -8.81 -22.66
C THR A 55 -6.89 -8.00 -23.57
N HIS A 56 -8.11 -7.70 -23.12
CA HIS A 56 -9.14 -7.10 -23.98
C HIS A 56 -9.06 -5.57 -24.13
N ARG A 57 -8.33 -4.88 -23.25
CA ARG A 57 -8.20 -3.40 -23.26
C ARG A 57 -6.80 -2.89 -22.92
N GLY A 58 -5.85 -3.79 -22.63
CA GLY A 58 -4.55 -3.39 -22.09
C GLY A 58 -4.63 -2.74 -20.71
N ALA A 59 -5.80 -2.80 -20.06
CA ALA A 59 -6.03 -2.21 -18.76
C ALA A 59 -5.25 -3.00 -17.70
N VAL A 60 -4.43 -2.29 -16.92
CA VAL A 60 -3.68 -2.86 -15.81
C VAL A 60 -4.54 -2.75 -14.56
N VAL A 61 -4.77 -3.90 -13.93
CA VAL A 61 -5.51 -4.01 -12.67
C VAL A 61 -4.66 -4.77 -11.66
N TYR A 62 -4.94 -4.54 -10.38
CA TYR A 62 -4.24 -5.15 -9.26
C TYR A 62 -5.26 -5.88 -8.40
N ARG A 63 -4.94 -7.07 -7.89
CA ARG A 63 -5.87 -7.79 -7.02
C ARG A 63 -5.89 -7.16 -5.64
N VAL A 64 -7.06 -7.13 -5.02
CA VAL A 64 -7.22 -6.62 -3.64
C VAL A 64 -6.26 -7.33 -2.68
N GLN A 65 -6.07 -8.64 -2.80
CA GLN A 65 -5.14 -9.39 -1.95
C GLN A 65 -3.69 -8.88 -2.04
N ASP A 66 -3.23 -8.53 -3.24
CA ASP A 66 -1.85 -8.10 -3.48
C ASP A 66 -1.65 -6.69 -2.92
N VAL A 67 -2.65 -5.82 -3.11
CA VAL A 67 -2.68 -4.47 -2.54
C VAL A 67 -2.67 -4.51 -1.01
N ARG A 68 -3.45 -5.42 -0.39
CA ARG A 68 -3.43 -5.63 1.05
C ARG A 68 -2.07 -6.11 1.54
N ALA A 69 -1.52 -7.15 0.90
CA ALA A 69 -0.24 -7.71 1.29
C ALA A 69 0.88 -6.67 1.22
N HIS A 70 0.86 -5.79 0.21
CA HIS A 70 1.81 -4.69 0.09
C HIS A 70 1.66 -3.65 1.20
N LEU A 71 0.44 -3.19 1.48
CA LEU A 71 0.16 -2.27 2.58
C LEU A 71 0.58 -2.85 3.93
N GLU A 72 0.32 -4.13 4.18
CA GLU A 72 0.76 -4.83 5.39
C GLU A 72 2.30 -4.90 5.49
N ASN A 73 2.99 -5.11 4.37
CA ASN A 73 4.45 -5.15 4.34
C ASN A 73 5.06 -3.78 4.62
N GLU A 74 4.53 -2.71 4.01
CA GLU A 74 4.94 -1.32 4.30
C GLU A 74 4.67 -0.93 5.75
N THR A 75 3.56 -1.38 6.32
CA THR A 75 3.22 -1.15 7.74
C THR A 75 4.19 -1.89 8.68
N LYS A 76 4.60 -3.12 8.33
CA LYS A 76 5.60 -3.88 9.10
C LYS A 76 6.99 -3.24 9.02
N LEU A 77 7.38 -2.72 7.86
CA LEU A 77 8.62 -1.98 7.65
C LEU A 77 8.67 -0.69 8.48
N THR A 78 7.59 0.09 8.48
CA THR A 78 7.50 1.35 9.26
C THR A 78 7.39 1.09 10.77
N GLY A 79 6.64 0.08 11.20
CA GLY A 79 6.56 -0.32 12.60
C GLY A 79 7.88 -0.83 13.17
N SER A 80 8.62 -1.64 12.40
CA SER A 80 9.92 -2.17 12.83
C SER A 80 11.05 -1.14 12.76
N ALA A 81 10.97 -0.19 11.82
CA ALA A 81 11.91 0.92 11.75
C ALA A 81 11.75 1.85 12.94
N LEU A 82 10.51 2.23 13.31
CA LEU A 82 10.25 3.05 14.50
C LEU A 82 10.73 2.38 15.80
N ASP A 83 10.55 1.07 15.93
CA ASP A 83 11.01 0.31 17.10
C ASP A 83 12.55 0.28 17.22
N GLN A 84 13.28 0.15 16.10
CA GLN A 84 14.75 0.25 16.08
C GLN A 84 15.28 1.66 16.40
N TYR A 85 14.54 2.72 16.03
CA TYR A 85 14.91 4.11 16.37
C TYR A 85 14.56 4.48 17.83
N LEU A 86 13.61 3.81 18.47
CA LEU A 86 13.20 4.05 19.87
C LEU A 86 13.96 3.18 20.89
N ALA A 87 14.45 2.00 20.49
CA ALA A 87 15.21 1.09 21.36
C ALA A 87 16.46 1.70 22.05
N PRO A 88 17.24 2.63 21.44
CA PRO A 88 18.38 3.23 22.15
C PRO A 88 18.00 4.39 23.08
N LEU A 89 16.81 4.99 22.96
CA LEU A 89 16.40 6.17 23.75
C LEU A 89 15.85 5.81 25.13
N THR A 90 15.30 4.61 25.33
CA THR A 90 14.80 4.14 26.63
C THR A 90 15.89 3.61 27.56
N ARG A 91 17.12 3.41 27.07
CA ARG A 91 18.25 2.92 27.89
C ARG A 91 19.08 4.05 28.53
N ALA A 92 18.80 5.31 28.21
CA ALA A 92 19.61 6.44 28.66
C ALA A 92 19.07 7.16 29.90
N THR A 93 17.92 6.75 30.47
CA THR A 93 17.29 7.45 31.62
C THR A 93 17.40 6.68 32.95
N ASP A 94 18.23 5.64 33.01
CA ASP A 94 18.54 4.92 34.25
C ASP A 94 20.04 4.99 34.54
N ARG A 95 20.53 6.19 34.90
CA ARG A 95 21.77 6.39 35.65
C ARG A 95 21.74 7.68 36.43
#